data_AF-A0A645HV99-F1
#
_entry.id   AF-A0A645HV99-F1
#
_cell.length_a   1.000
_cell.length_b   1.000
_cell.length_c   1.000
_cell.angle_alpha   90.00
_cell.angle_beta   90.00
_cell.angle_gamma   90.00
#
_symmetry.space_group_name_H-M   'P 1'
#
loop_
_entity.id
_entity.type
_entity.pdbx_description
1 polymer ?
#
loop_
_entity_poly.entity_id
_entity_poly.type
_entity_poly.pdbx_seq_one_letter_code
_entity_poly.pdbx_strand_id
1 'polypeptide(L)'
;MRCEVLEEKLEEFKLLGLTPEELREQSHYPKKYFGIGHEFPNYEMGEMVVEINSIRTLTREVELAAYEAFKGEYGQVEREDLIKALNRLSSVFWIMIYKIRTGKYK
;
A
#
# COMPACT_ATOMS: atom_id res chain seq x y z
N MET A 1 14.12 7.11 -0.08
CA MET A 1 15.12 7.08 1.00
C MET A 1 15.84 8.40 1.23
N ARG A 2 16.05 9.27 0.23
CA ARG A 2 16.68 10.59 0.47
C ARG A 2 15.98 11.42 1.56
N CYS A 3 14.65 11.52 1.54
CA CYS A 3 13.89 12.28 2.54
C CYS A 3 13.94 11.67 3.96
N GLU A 4 14.17 10.36 4.07
CA GLU A 4 14.42 9.73 5.37
C GLU A 4 15.77 10.20 5.91
N VAL A 5 16.84 10.02 5.11
CA VAL A 5 18.23 10.33 5.46
C VAL A 5 18.47 11.82 5.71
N LEU A 6 17.74 12.70 5.00
CA LEU A 6 17.85 14.15 5.14
C LEU A 6 16.84 14.74 6.14
N GLU A 7 16.06 13.90 6.83
CA GLU A 7 14.98 14.32 7.75
C GLU A 7 13.94 15.27 7.10
N GLU A 8 13.85 15.24 5.77
CA GLU A 8 12.87 16.01 5.03
C GLU A 8 11.52 15.30 5.06
N LYS A 9 10.45 16.10 5.16
CA LYS A 9 9.08 15.58 5.04
C LYS A 9 8.89 14.98 3.65
N LEU A 10 8.30 13.79 3.59
CA LEU A 10 7.87 13.22 2.32
C LEU A 10 6.71 14.07 1.76
N GLU A 11 6.93 14.65 0.58
CA GLU A 11 5.93 15.42 -0.13
C GLU A 11 4.76 14.55 -0.60
N GLU A 12 3.62 15.20 -0.91
CA GLU A 12 2.50 14.51 -1.53
C GLU A 12 2.92 13.88 -2.85
N PHE A 13 2.45 12.65 -3.06
CA PHE A 13 2.80 11.87 -4.23
C PHE A 13 1.56 11.26 -4.85
N LYS A 14 1.65 10.94 -6.15
CA LYS A 14 0.63 10.15 -6.84
C LYS A 14 1.23 8.83 -7.27
N LEU A 15 0.49 7.74 -7.08
CA LEU A 15 0.84 6.41 -7.59
C LEU A 15 -0.29 5.90 -8.46
N LEU A 16 0.04 5.35 -9.62
CA LEU A 16 -0.93 4.97 -10.65
C LEU A 16 -1.87 6.12 -11.06
N GLY A 17 -1.40 7.36 -10.96
CA GLY A 17 -2.20 8.57 -11.20
C GLY A 17 -3.17 8.95 -10.09
N LEU A 18 -3.19 8.22 -8.97
CA LEU A 18 -4.11 8.40 -7.85
C LEU A 18 -3.46 9.11 -6.67
N THR A 19 -4.21 9.96 -5.97
CA THR A 19 -3.78 10.56 -4.68
C THR A 19 -3.83 9.52 -3.55
N PRO A 20 -3.19 9.79 -2.40
CA PRO A 20 -3.28 8.92 -1.23
C PRO A 20 -4.72 8.61 -0.78
N GLU A 21 -5.62 9.59 -0.86
CA GLU A 21 -7.03 9.47 -0.50
C GLU A 21 -7.75 8.54 -1.46
N GLU A 22 -7.53 8.70 -2.76
CA GLU A 22 -8.11 7.85 -3.80
C GLU A 22 -7.59 6.41 -3.70
N LEU A 23 -6.30 6.22 -3.42
CA LEU A 23 -5.72 4.89 -3.17
C LEU A 23 -6.40 4.20 -1.99
N ARG A 24 -6.62 4.93 -0.89
CA ARG A 24 -7.32 4.40 0.27
C ARG A 24 -8.77 4.06 -0.09
N GLU A 25 -9.48 4.95 -0.76
CA GLU A 25 -10.88 4.72 -1.11
C GLU A 25 -11.05 3.49 -2.03
N GLN A 26 -10.24 3.37 -3.08
CA GLN A 26 -10.32 2.24 -4.01
C GLN A 26 -9.96 0.91 -3.34
N SER A 27 -8.95 0.91 -2.47
CA SER A 27 -8.56 -0.30 -1.74
C SER A 27 -9.58 -0.75 -0.68
N HIS A 28 -10.34 0.19 -0.08
CA HIS A 28 -11.40 -0.12 0.90
C HIS A 28 -12.75 -0.49 0.27
N TYR A 29 -13.04 -0.04 -0.95
CA TYR A 29 -14.33 -0.27 -1.61
C TYR A 29 -14.18 -1.00 -2.95
N PRO A 30 -13.58 -2.20 -2.98
CA PRO A 30 -13.25 -2.89 -4.22
C PRO A 30 -14.48 -3.21 -5.09
N LYS A 31 -15.62 -3.49 -4.45
CA LYS A 31 -16.88 -3.75 -5.17
C LYS A 31 -17.34 -2.54 -5.99
N LYS A 32 -17.13 -1.31 -5.49
CA LYS A 32 -17.48 -0.06 -6.18
C LYS A 32 -16.57 0.18 -7.39
N TYR A 33 -15.27 -0.10 -7.27
CA TYR A 33 -14.26 0.30 -8.26
C TYR A 33 -13.85 -0.81 -9.24
N PHE A 34 -13.99 -2.07 -8.84
CA PHE A 34 -13.54 -3.24 -9.59
C PHE A 34 -14.66 -4.25 -9.84
N GLY A 35 -15.83 -4.11 -9.22
CA GLY A 35 -16.98 -5.00 -9.42
C GLY A 35 -16.86 -6.35 -8.70
N ILE A 36 -15.76 -6.60 -7.99
CA ILE A 36 -15.54 -7.78 -7.15
C ILE A 36 -15.39 -7.38 -5.68
N GLY A 37 -15.83 -8.25 -4.78
CA GLY A 37 -15.80 -8.00 -3.34
C GLY A 37 -14.41 -8.06 -2.72
N HIS A 38 -14.37 -8.05 -1.38
CA HIS A 38 -13.13 -8.43 -0.68
C HIS A 38 -12.91 -9.93 -0.87
N GLU A 39 -11.80 -10.26 -1.51
CA GLU A 39 -11.32 -11.62 -1.68
C GLU A 39 -9.95 -11.73 -1.00
N PHE A 40 -9.64 -12.89 -0.43
CA PHE A 40 -8.30 -13.14 0.06
C PHE A 40 -7.43 -13.67 -1.08
N PRO A 41 -6.21 -13.15 -1.27
CA PRO A 41 -5.32 -13.68 -2.29
C PRO A 41 -4.98 -15.14 -1.96
N ASN A 42 -5.09 -16.01 -2.96
CA ASN A 42 -4.78 -17.44 -2.85
C ASN A 42 -3.92 -17.90 -4.03
N TYR A 43 -3.30 -19.09 -3.90
CA TYR A 43 -2.36 -19.61 -4.89
C TYR A 43 -3.03 -19.92 -6.25
N GLU A 44 -4.35 -20.11 -6.28
CA GLU A 44 -5.13 -20.39 -7.49
C GLU A 44 -5.43 -19.12 -8.31
N MET A 45 -5.15 -17.93 -7.76
CA MET A 45 -5.37 -16.65 -8.44
C MET A 45 -4.31 -16.31 -9.48
N GLY A 46 -3.30 -17.16 -9.65
CA GLY A 46 -2.23 -17.03 -10.64
C GLY A 46 -0.96 -16.37 -10.10
N GLU A 47 0.16 -16.69 -10.73
CA GLU A 47 1.51 -16.28 -10.33
C GLU A 47 1.62 -14.78 -10.06
N MET A 48 1.14 -13.93 -10.97
CA MET A 48 1.22 -12.48 -10.83
C MET A 48 0.50 -11.95 -9.58
N VAL A 49 -0.64 -12.54 -9.21
CA VAL A 49 -1.37 -12.14 -7.99
C VAL A 49 -0.59 -12.55 -6.75
N VAL A 50 0.01 -13.75 -6.77
CA VAL A 50 0.86 -14.25 -5.67
C VAL A 50 2.07 -13.35 -5.48
N GLU A 51 2.81 -13.05 -6.55
CA GLU A 51 4.00 -12.19 -6.49
C GLU A 51 3.69 -10.78 -5.98
N ILE A 52 2.64 -10.14 -6.49
CA ILE A 52 2.24 -8.81 -6.01
C ILE A 52 1.77 -8.87 -4.56
N ASN A 53 1.10 -9.95 -4.15
CA ASN A 53 0.72 -10.13 -2.77
C ASN A 53 1.94 -10.31 -1.85
N SER A 54 2.98 -11.01 -2.30
CA SER A 54 4.25 -11.14 -1.57
C SER A 54 4.91 -9.78 -1.37
N ILE A 55 4.97 -8.94 -2.41
CA ILE A 55 5.50 -7.57 -2.28
C ILE A 55 4.63 -6.73 -1.33
N ARG A 56 3.29 -6.89 -1.40
CA ARG A 56 2.35 -6.22 -0.49
C ARG A 56 2.58 -6.60 0.97
N THR A 57 2.83 -7.88 1.26
CA THR A 57 3.10 -8.34 2.63
C THR A 57 4.45 -7.84 3.12
N LEU A 58 5.50 -7.90 2.30
CA LEU A 58 6.81 -7.33 2.62
C LEU A 58 6.73 -5.82 2.92
N THR A 59 5.93 -5.09 2.14
CA THR A 59 5.69 -3.66 2.38
C THR A 59 5.03 -3.40 3.73
N ARG A 60 4.12 -4.29 4.18
CA ARG A 60 3.48 -4.20 5.49
C ARG A 60 4.43 -4.55 6.62
N GLU A 61 5.36 -5.47 6.42
CA GLU A 61 6.44 -5.74 7.38
C GLU A 61 7.35 -4.52 7.54
N VAL A 62 7.72 -3.87 6.43
CA VAL A 62 8.49 -2.62 6.46
C VAL A 62 7.71 -1.48 7.14
N GLU A 63 6.39 -1.39 6.93
CA GLU A 63 5.52 -0.43 7.61
C GLU A 63 5.53 -0.62 9.13
N LEU A 64 5.45 -1.87 9.60
CA LEU A 64 5.54 -2.20 11.03
C LEU A 64 6.93 -1.89 11.58
N ALA A 65 7.99 -2.26 10.86
CA ALA A 65 9.37 -1.94 11.26
C ALA A 65 9.60 -0.43 11.34
N ALA A 66 9.07 0.35 10.39
CA ALA A 66 9.13 1.81 10.41
C ALA A 66 8.36 2.38 11.61
N TYR A 67 7.17 1.86 11.90
CA TYR A 67 6.43 2.27 13.10
C TYR A 67 7.22 2.02 14.38
N GLU A 68 7.85 0.84 14.50
CA GLU A 68 8.69 0.50 15.65
C GLU A 68 9.95 1.39 15.76
N ALA A 69 10.54 1.77 14.62
CA ALA A 69 11.71 2.65 14.59
C ALA A 69 11.39 4.11 14.93
N PHE A 70 10.19 4.58 14.58
CA PHE A 70 9.80 5.99 14.73
C PHE A 70 8.78 6.26 15.85
N LYS A 71 8.40 5.25 16.64
CA LYS A 71 7.61 5.45 17.85
C LYS A 71 8.53 5.94 18.98
N GLY A 72 8.16 7.06 19.59
CA GLY A 72 8.81 7.57 20.79
C GLY A 72 8.30 6.88 22.06
N GLU A 73 8.98 7.13 23.18
CA GLU A 73 8.72 6.47 24.47
C GLU A 73 7.30 6.66 25.01
N TYR A 74 6.61 7.74 24.60
CA TYR A 74 5.24 8.06 25.05
C TYR A 74 4.19 7.90 23.94
N GLY A 75 4.52 7.21 22.85
CA GLY A 75 3.59 6.90 21.75
C GLY A 75 3.46 7.97 20.67
N GLN A 76 4.24 9.05 20.73
CA GLN A 76 4.40 9.98 19.60
C GLN A 76 5.10 9.28 18.43
N VAL A 77 4.73 9.60 17.20
CA VAL A 77 5.34 9.03 15.99
C VAL A 77 6.05 10.12 15.22
N GLU A 78 7.37 10.03 15.07
CA GLU A 78 8.20 11.10 14.53
C GLU A 78 8.13 11.19 13.00
N ARG A 79 8.01 10.05 12.30
CA ARG A 79 7.93 9.96 10.84
C ARG A 79 6.62 9.33 10.36
N GLU A 80 5.51 9.92 10.81
CA GLU A 80 4.17 9.48 10.40
C GLU A 80 3.98 9.56 8.87
N ASP A 81 4.68 10.48 8.20
CA ASP A 81 4.70 10.63 6.74
C ASP A 81 5.20 9.35 6.03
N LEU A 82 6.30 8.75 6.52
CA LEU A 82 6.86 7.52 5.95
C LEU A 82 5.96 6.31 6.21
N ILE A 83 5.39 6.20 7.41
CA ILE A 83 4.47 5.11 7.76
C ILE A 83 3.19 5.21 6.90
N LYS A 84 2.65 6.42 6.73
CA LYS A 84 1.50 6.65 5.82
C LYS A 84 1.85 6.29 4.39
N ALA A 85 3.04 6.63 3.89
CA ALA A 85 3.48 6.23 2.56
C ALA A 85 3.59 4.70 2.42
N LEU A 86 4.16 4.04 3.44
CA LEU A 86 4.07 2.60 3.77
C LEU A 86 2.71 2.01 3.43
N ASN A 87 1.73 2.55 4.14
CA ASN A 87 0.35 2.14 4.12
C ASN A 87 -0.31 2.37 2.74
N ARG A 88 0.03 3.46 2.04
CA ARG A 88 -0.48 3.77 0.69
C ARG A 88 0.15 2.90 -0.39
N LEU A 89 1.44 2.61 -0.30
CA LEU A 89 2.13 1.74 -1.24
C LEU A 89 1.53 0.32 -1.22
N SER A 90 1.21 -0.16 -0.03
CA SER A 90 0.52 -1.45 0.14
C SER A 90 -0.95 -1.41 -0.32
N SER A 91 -1.63 -0.26 -0.30
CA SER A 91 -2.91 -0.07 -1.00
C SER A 91 -2.76 -0.16 -2.52
N VAL A 92 -1.66 0.36 -3.10
CA VAL A 92 -1.38 0.27 -4.54
C VAL A 92 -1.30 -1.19 -4.99
N PHE A 93 -0.54 -2.02 -4.29
CA PHE A 93 -0.43 -3.44 -4.64
C PHE A 93 -1.78 -4.16 -4.55
N TRP A 94 -2.63 -3.78 -3.60
CA TRP A 94 -3.99 -4.30 -3.50
C TRP A 94 -4.86 -3.92 -4.70
N ILE A 95 -4.80 -2.66 -5.13
CA ILE A 95 -5.47 -2.18 -6.35
C ILE A 95 -4.94 -2.91 -7.60
N MET A 96 -3.63 -3.17 -7.68
CA MET A 96 -3.03 -3.91 -8.78
C MET A 96 -3.58 -5.34 -8.86
N ILE A 97 -3.70 -6.03 -7.72
CA ILE A 97 -4.32 -7.36 -7.66
C ILE A 97 -5.75 -7.31 -8.21
N TYR A 98 -6.58 -6.34 -7.79
CA TYR A 98 -7.94 -6.21 -8.32
C TYR A 98 -7.98 -5.94 -9.83
N LYS A 99 -7.10 -5.07 -10.34
CA LYS A 99 -7.02 -4.79 -11.78
C LYS A 99 -6.62 -6.04 -12.58
N ILE A 100 -5.73 -6.89 -12.06
CA ILE A 100 -5.39 -8.18 -12.69
C ILE A 100 -6.60 -9.11 -12.68
N ARG A 101 -7.23 -9.29 -11.52
CA ARG A 101 -8.41 -10.16 -11.32
C ARG A 101 -9.58 -9.78 -12.22
N THR A 102 -9.68 -8.51 -12.58
CA THR A 102 -10.77 -7.97 -13.42
C THR A 102 -10.35 -7.74 -14.87
N GLY A 103 -9.14 -8.16 -15.26
CA GLY A 103 -8.64 -8.07 -16.63
C GLY A 103 -8.39 -6.65 -17.12
N LYS A 104 -8.23 -5.67 -16.22
CA LYS A 104 -7.99 -4.25 -16.57
C LYS A 104 -6.55 -3.94 -17.03
N TYR A 105 -5.66 -4.93 -17.04
CA TYR A 105 -4.29 -4.82 -17.59
C TYR A 105 -4.10 -5.58 -18.92
N LYS A 106 -5.20 -6.00 -19.55
CA LYS A 106 -5.16 -6.60 -20.89
C LYS A 106 -4.93 -5.55 -21.97
#